data_AF-A0A6C0H3B6-F1
#
_entry.id   AF-A0A6C0H3B6-F1
#
_cell.length_a   1.000
_cell.length_b   1.000
_cell.length_c   1.000
_cell.angle_alpha   90.00
_cell.angle_beta   90.00
_cell.angle_gamma   90.00
#
_symmetry.space_group_name_H-M   'P 1'
#
loop_
_entity.id
_entity.type
_entity.pdbx_description
1 polymer ?
#
loop_
_entity_poly.entity_id
_entity_poly.type
_entity_poly.pdbx_seq_one_letter_code
_entity_poly.pdbx_strand_id
1 'polypeptide(L)'
;MHLETGDLLLFTQKKSITGWWLIDKTIEYFTNSPYVHVGLVVVDPPFSVSSGTYVWECGYEACVNPETGKQNIGVRLTPISVVLSNEQTIYVRKCKTYIPDKMLQKIHSEVFLKPYDMCLSDWLLATLRVDLRPQKTDRFWCSAFIAYIFTQIGWLDNNTDWSIIRPCDLSSSSTYISWKSKVYGGDMRYKKFERLTLIASLKLKLAALGIEYKQKSDSEIQVPLNQGFIHINISEFIFETSVVDTVKTYPIMSFTKQKSLVKYILDIRESINV
;
A
#
# COMPACT_ATOMS: atom_id res chain seq x y z
N MET A 1 -3.70 -10.80 -3.84
CA MET A 1 -3.69 -10.88 -2.37
C MET A 1 -4.79 -9.98 -1.81
N HIS A 2 -5.70 -10.56 -1.01
CA HIS A 2 -6.75 -9.80 -0.31
C HIS A 2 -6.19 -9.24 1.00
N LEU A 3 -6.49 -7.97 1.30
CA LEU A 3 -6.05 -7.29 2.52
C LEU A 3 -7.13 -7.43 3.58
N GLU A 4 -6.73 -7.65 4.82
CA GLU A 4 -7.62 -7.87 5.96
C GLU A 4 -7.26 -6.94 7.12
N THR A 5 -8.22 -6.65 8.00
CA THR A 5 -7.97 -5.86 9.21
C THR A 5 -6.84 -6.47 10.03
N GLY A 6 -5.85 -5.65 10.35
CA GLY A 6 -4.64 -6.06 11.06
C GLY A 6 -3.43 -6.30 10.16
N ASP A 7 -3.59 -6.44 8.84
CA ASP A 7 -2.43 -6.55 7.94
C ASP A 7 -1.56 -5.29 8.05
N LEU A 8 -0.24 -5.49 8.08
CA LEU A 8 0.71 -4.39 8.17
C LEU A 8 1.24 -4.06 6.78
N LEU A 9 1.21 -2.79 6.39
CA LEU A 9 1.85 -2.28 5.19
C LEU A 9 3.15 -1.58 5.55
N LEU A 10 4.25 -2.03 4.96
CA LEU A 10 5.56 -1.39 5.03
C LEU A 10 5.87 -0.72 3.69
N PHE A 11 6.21 0.55 3.73
CA PHE A 11 6.38 1.38 2.54
C PHE A 11 7.85 1.71 2.31
N THR A 12 8.30 1.60 1.07
CA THR A 12 9.60 2.12 0.66
C THR A 12 9.54 3.58 0.28
N GLN A 13 10.69 4.22 0.19
CA GLN A 13 10.81 5.57 -0.36
C GLN A 13 10.12 5.69 -1.74
N LYS A 14 9.47 6.83 -1.97
CA LYS A 14 8.92 7.22 -3.28
C LYS A 14 10.04 7.39 -4.30
N LYS A 15 9.84 6.92 -5.54
CA LYS A 15 10.84 7.09 -6.62
C LYS A 15 10.96 8.54 -7.09
N SER A 16 9.88 9.30 -6.98
CA SER A 16 9.76 10.70 -7.41
C SER A 16 10.23 11.65 -6.30
N ILE A 17 10.94 12.72 -6.67
CA ILE A 17 11.39 13.78 -5.74
C ILE A 17 10.15 14.58 -5.32
N THR A 18 9.63 14.30 -4.13
CA THR A 18 8.58 15.09 -3.48
C THR A 18 9.20 16.05 -2.47
N GLY A 19 8.44 17.04 -2.00
CA GLY A 19 8.88 17.95 -0.92
C GLY A 19 9.29 17.23 0.38
N TRP A 20 8.94 15.95 0.51
CA TRP A 20 9.21 15.10 1.67
C TRP A 20 10.28 14.03 1.43
N TRP A 21 10.87 13.99 0.23
CA TRP A 21 11.93 13.05 -0.14
C TRP A 21 13.14 13.10 0.81
N LEU A 22 13.45 14.29 1.36
CA LEU A 22 14.52 14.48 2.33
C LEU A 22 14.25 13.73 3.65
N ILE A 23 12.99 13.65 4.07
CA ILE A 23 12.59 12.92 5.28
C ILE A 23 12.75 11.42 5.05
N ASP A 24 12.23 10.91 3.94
CA ASP A 24 12.38 9.50 3.57
C ASP A 24 13.86 9.11 3.47
N LYS A 25 14.71 9.98 2.88
CA LYS A 25 16.17 9.77 2.84
C LYS A 25 16.81 9.74 4.22
N THR A 26 16.38 10.63 5.09
CA THR A 26 16.89 10.71 6.46
C THR A 26 16.58 9.42 7.22
N ILE A 27 15.33 8.94 7.11
CA ILE A 27 14.91 7.67 7.74
C ILE A 27 15.65 6.49 7.12
N GLU A 28 15.73 6.38 5.80
CA GLU A 28 16.46 5.32 5.11
C GLU A 28 17.92 5.25 5.57
N TYR A 29 18.61 6.40 5.58
CA TYR A 29 20.01 6.51 6.00
C TYR A 29 20.21 6.09 7.46
N PHE A 30 19.41 6.62 8.37
CA PHE A 30 19.56 6.38 9.81
C PHE A 30 19.09 5.00 10.25
N THR A 31 18.12 4.42 9.56
CA THR A 31 17.60 3.09 9.89
C THR A 31 18.27 1.96 9.11
N ASN A 32 19.11 2.28 8.12
CA ASN A 32 19.74 1.36 7.17
C ASN A 32 18.73 0.33 6.63
N SER A 33 17.56 0.83 6.23
CA SER A 33 16.42 0.01 5.84
C SER A 33 15.65 0.67 4.71
N PRO A 34 15.09 -0.10 3.76
CA PRO A 34 14.27 0.43 2.69
C PRO A 34 12.91 0.95 3.20
N TYR A 35 12.47 0.54 4.39
CA TYR A 35 11.19 0.92 4.97
C TYR A 35 11.25 2.30 5.62
N VAL A 36 10.46 3.25 5.10
CA VAL A 36 10.41 4.65 5.56
C VAL A 36 9.08 5.01 6.21
N HIS A 37 8.03 4.22 5.97
CA HIS A 37 6.70 4.44 6.52
C HIS A 37 5.99 3.10 6.78
N VAL A 38 4.96 3.14 7.62
CA VAL A 38 4.18 1.97 8.01
C VAL A 38 2.73 2.35 8.28
N GLY A 39 1.80 1.46 7.95
CA GLY A 39 0.37 1.64 8.19
C GLY A 39 -0.35 0.33 8.46
N LEU A 40 -1.45 0.38 9.20
CA LEU A 40 -2.27 -0.78 9.54
C LEU A 40 -3.49 -0.83 8.62
N VAL A 41 -3.75 -1.97 7.98
CA VAL A 41 -4.99 -2.16 7.23
C VAL A 41 -6.16 -2.26 8.19
N VAL A 42 -7.23 -1.53 7.89
CA VAL A 42 -8.54 -1.67 8.53
C VAL A 42 -9.61 -1.78 7.44
N VAL A 43 -10.28 -2.92 7.40
CA VAL A 43 -11.42 -3.18 6.51
C VAL A 43 -12.70 -2.87 7.28
N ASP A 44 -13.58 -2.09 6.65
CA ASP A 44 -14.86 -1.63 7.20
C ASP A 44 -14.74 -1.05 8.61
N PRO A 45 -13.92 0.01 8.81
CA PRO A 45 -13.67 0.57 10.13
C PRO A 45 -14.97 0.95 10.84
N PRO A 46 -15.18 0.52 12.10
CA PRO A 46 -16.44 0.72 12.82
C PRO A 46 -16.67 2.17 13.28
N PHE A 47 -15.73 3.06 12.98
CA PHE A 47 -15.77 4.50 13.25
C PHE A 47 -15.71 5.34 11.97
N SER A 48 -15.71 4.70 10.79
CA SER A 48 -15.77 5.38 9.49
C SER A 48 -17.20 5.59 9.03
N VAL A 49 -17.41 6.67 8.25
CA VAL A 49 -18.70 6.99 7.63
C VAL A 49 -19.02 6.02 6.48
N SER A 50 -18.01 5.44 5.84
CA SER A 50 -18.17 4.53 4.70
C SER A 50 -17.35 3.26 4.84
N SER A 51 -17.97 2.14 4.45
CA SER A 51 -17.34 0.84 4.24
C SER A 51 -16.25 0.90 3.17
N GLY A 52 -15.26 0.03 3.29
CA GLY A 52 -14.12 -0.06 2.39
C GLY A 52 -12.84 -0.51 3.09
N THR A 53 -11.76 -0.61 2.32
CA THR A 53 -10.43 -0.90 2.86
C THR A 53 -9.65 0.39 3.04
N TYR A 54 -9.14 0.61 4.25
CA TYR A 54 -8.38 1.78 4.62
C TYR A 54 -7.02 1.38 5.19
N VAL A 55 -6.10 2.33 5.17
CA VAL A 55 -4.84 2.28 5.90
C VAL A 55 -4.94 3.28 7.04
N TRP A 56 -4.90 2.78 8.26
CA TRP A 56 -4.79 3.58 9.46
C TRP A 56 -3.32 3.89 9.71
N GLU A 57 -2.98 5.15 9.59
CA GLU A 57 -1.60 5.62 9.61
C GLU A 57 -1.50 6.97 10.33
N CYS A 58 -0.29 7.29 10.78
CA CYS A 58 0.07 8.66 11.14
C CYS A 58 0.95 9.19 10.02
N GLY A 59 0.47 10.15 9.24
CA GLY A 59 1.15 10.67 8.04
C GLY A 59 1.41 12.16 8.12
N TYR A 60 2.51 12.60 7.49
CA TYR A 60 2.91 14.00 7.41
C TYR A 60 2.34 14.74 6.18
N GLU A 61 1.79 14.02 5.21
CA GLU A 61 1.17 14.60 4.02
C GLU A 61 -0.21 15.18 4.38
N ALA A 62 -0.59 16.36 3.89
CA ALA A 62 -1.94 16.85 4.09
C ALA A 62 -2.91 16.03 3.21
N CYS A 63 -3.80 15.25 3.82
CA CYS A 63 -4.91 14.61 3.11
C CYS A 63 -6.23 14.97 3.79
N VAL A 64 -7.30 14.99 3.00
CA VAL A 64 -8.65 15.19 3.52
C VAL A 64 -9.03 13.94 4.31
N ASN A 65 -9.28 14.10 5.60
CA ASN A 65 -9.71 13.02 6.47
C ASN A 65 -11.15 12.63 6.09
N PRO A 66 -11.41 11.35 5.75
CA PRO A 66 -12.75 10.91 5.32
C PRO A 66 -13.79 11.02 6.44
N GLU A 67 -13.38 11.02 7.72
CA GLU A 67 -14.28 11.14 8.86
C GLU A 67 -14.71 12.59 9.12
N THR A 68 -13.85 13.57 8.83
CA THR A 68 -14.10 14.99 9.18
C THR A 68 -14.24 15.92 7.99
N GLY A 69 -13.83 15.50 6.79
CA GLY A 69 -13.77 16.34 5.59
C GLY A 69 -12.71 17.44 5.64
N LYS A 70 -11.87 17.50 6.69
CA LYS A 70 -10.81 18.51 6.86
C LYS A 70 -9.43 17.93 6.56
N GLN A 71 -8.51 18.77 6.10
CA GLN A 71 -7.10 18.38 6.00
C GLN A 71 -6.49 18.25 7.40
N ASN A 72 -5.88 17.10 7.69
CA ASN A 72 -5.11 16.89 8.91
C ASN A 72 -3.74 16.26 8.61
N ILE A 73 -2.75 16.66 9.41
CA ILE A 73 -1.42 16.06 9.46
C ILE A 73 -1.36 15.29 10.77
N GLY A 74 -1.16 13.97 10.72
CA GLY A 74 -1.22 13.09 11.89
C GLY A 74 -2.02 11.82 11.65
N VAL A 75 -2.67 11.34 12.71
CA VAL A 75 -3.43 10.09 12.69
C VAL A 75 -4.69 10.22 11.84
N ARG A 76 -4.89 9.28 10.90
CA ARG A 76 -6.01 9.27 9.96
C ARG A 76 -6.26 7.91 9.33
N LEU A 77 -7.47 7.72 8.80
CA LEU A 77 -7.76 6.69 7.80
C LEU A 77 -7.53 7.24 6.39
N THR A 78 -6.70 6.54 5.61
CA THR A 78 -6.48 6.83 4.19
C THR A 78 -7.11 5.71 3.36
N PRO A 79 -7.99 6.01 2.38
CA PRO A 79 -8.53 4.97 1.50
C PRO A 79 -7.39 4.20 0.81
N ILE A 80 -7.49 2.88 0.71
CA ILE A 80 -6.41 2.06 0.12
C ILE A 80 -6.12 2.47 -1.33
N SER A 81 -7.12 2.92 -2.09
CA SER A 81 -6.95 3.42 -3.46
C SER A 81 -5.99 4.61 -3.53
N VAL A 82 -6.06 5.53 -2.56
CA VAL A 82 -5.17 6.69 -2.46
C VAL A 82 -3.75 6.23 -2.11
N VAL A 83 -3.60 5.36 -1.11
CA VAL A 83 -2.29 4.82 -0.70
C VAL A 83 -1.61 4.09 -1.84
N LEU A 84 -2.37 3.28 -2.57
CA LEU A 84 -1.85 2.52 -3.70
C LEU A 84 -1.50 3.43 -4.88
N SER A 85 -2.16 4.57 -5.07
CA SER A 85 -1.83 5.50 -6.18
C SER A 85 -0.43 6.12 -6.08
N ASN A 86 0.23 6.02 -4.93
CA ASN A 86 1.60 6.52 -4.74
C ASN A 86 2.63 5.58 -5.40
N GLU A 87 3.65 6.15 -6.05
CA GLU A 87 4.76 5.43 -6.74
C GLU A 87 5.80 4.83 -5.77
N GLN A 88 5.35 4.09 -4.77
CA GLN A 88 6.19 3.43 -3.76
C GLN A 88 6.02 1.91 -3.79
N THR A 89 7.07 1.19 -3.39
CA THR A 89 6.96 -0.26 -3.21
C THR A 89 6.33 -0.52 -1.85
N ILE A 90 5.33 -1.40 -1.82
CA ILE A 90 4.60 -1.76 -0.60
C ILE A 90 4.85 -3.23 -0.31
N TYR A 91 5.19 -3.54 0.94
CA TYR A 91 5.27 -4.89 1.46
C TYR A 91 4.13 -5.09 2.46
N VAL A 92 3.52 -6.28 2.44
CA VAL A 92 2.46 -6.68 3.37
C VAL A 92 3.01 -7.72 4.31
N ARG A 93 2.78 -7.54 5.61
CA ARG A 93 2.86 -8.61 6.60
C ARG A 93 1.45 -9.05 6.95
N LYS A 94 1.13 -10.31 6.66
CA LYS A 94 -0.17 -10.88 6.99
C LYS A 94 -0.33 -11.02 8.49
N CYS A 95 -1.42 -10.48 9.02
CA CYS A 95 -1.82 -10.72 10.38
C CYS A 95 -2.41 -12.12 10.52
N LYS A 96 -2.10 -12.81 11.62
CA LYS A 96 -2.61 -14.16 11.95
C LYS A 96 -3.65 -14.12 13.07
N THR A 97 -3.96 -12.92 13.56
CA THR A 97 -4.80 -12.69 14.73
C THR A 97 -5.86 -11.64 14.42
N TYR A 98 -7.02 -11.78 15.05
CA TYR A 98 -8.12 -10.85 14.88
C TYR A 98 -8.02 -9.68 15.86
N ILE A 99 -8.35 -8.47 15.40
CA ILE A 99 -8.50 -7.28 16.23
C ILE A 99 -10.00 -6.99 16.39
N PRO A 100 -10.56 -7.07 17.61
CA PRO A 100 -11.97 -6.77 17.83
C PRO A 100 -12.34 -5.33 17.50
N ASP A 101 -13.51 -5.12 16.89
CA ASP A 101 -14.02 -3.79 16.54
C ASP A 101 -14.11 -2.85 17.75
N LYS A 102 -14.52 -3.37 18.91
CA LYS A 102 -14.55 -2.61 20.16
C LYS A 102 -13.18 -2.06 20.56
N MET A 103 -12.12 -2.83 20.27
CA MET A 103 -10.75 -2.42 20.54
C MET A 103 -10.31 -1.34 19.55
N LEU A 104 -10.64 -1.50 18.26
CA LEU A 104 -10.42 -0.47 17.24
C LEU A 104 -11.10 0.85 17.60
N GLN A 105 -12.37 0.82 18.04
CA GLN A 105 -13.11 2.00 18.49
C GLN A 105 -12.49 2.65 19.73
N LYS A 106 -12.09 1.85 20.74
CA LYS A 106 -11.43 2.36 21.94
C LYS A 106 -10.16 3.11 21.58
N ILE A 107 -9.28 2.49 20.79
CA ILE A 107 -8.02 3.12 20.37
C ILE A 107 -8.30 4.37 19.55
N HIS A 108 -9.26 4.32 18.62
CA HIS A 108 -9.66 5.47 17.81
C HIS A 108 -10.03 6.67 18.67
N SER A 109 -10.85 6.49 19.72
CA SER A 109 -11.23 7.59 20.62
C SER A 109 -10.05 8.26 21.33
N GLU A 110 -8.94 7.55 21.52
CA GLU A 110 -7.74 8.07 22.18
C GLU A 110 -6.80 8.79 21.20
N VAL A 111 -6.76 8.34 19.94
CA VAL A 111 -5.80 8.79 18.91
C VAL A 111 -6.42 9.70 17.85
N PHE A 112 -7.74 9.87 17.86
CA PHE A 112 -8.45 10.68 16.89
C PHE A 112 -7.90 12.11 16.86
N LEU A 113 -7.55 12.59 15.66
CA LEU A 113 -6.97 13.91 15.39
C LEU A 113 -5.64 14.20 16.12
N LYS A 114 -4.94 13.18 16.62
CA LYS A 114 -3.59 13.39 17.16
C LYS A 114 -2.63 13.83 16.05
N PRO A 115 -1.81 14.87 16.28
CA PRO A 115 -0.92 15.43 15.27
C PRO A 115 0.26 14.51 14.96
N TYR A 116 0.83 14.70 13.78
CA TYR A 116 2.10 14.07 13.42
C TYR A 116 3.25 14.65 14.23
N ASP A 117 4.17 13.79 14.66
CA ASP A 117 5.39 14.23 15.31
C ASP A 117 6.43 14.67 14.28
N MET A 118 6.52 15.99 14.04
CA MET A 118 7.53 16.62 13.17
C MET A 118 8.84 16.94 13.91
N CYS A 119 9.00 16.51 15.16
CA CYS A 119 10.19 16.82 15.95
C CYS A 119 11.39 16.00 15.46
N LEU A 120 12.26 16.62 14.66
CA LEU A 120 13.47 15.98 14.12
C LEU A 120 14.39 15.39 15.21
N SER A 121 14.44 16.02 16.40
CA SER A 121 15.21 15.47 17.52
C SER A 121 14.61 14.15 18.02
N ASP A 122 13.29 14.00 18.02
CA ASP A 122 12.62 12.75 18.40
C ASP A 122 12.95 11.63 17.40
N TRP A 123 13.10 11.94 16.11
CA TRP A 123 13.54 10.95 15.10
C TRP A 123 15.02 10.57 15.22
N LEU A 124 15.89 11.55 15.52
CA LEU A 124 17.31 11.28 15.78
C LEU A 124 17.49 10.46 17.07
N LEU A 125 16.73 10.79 18.11
CA LEU A 125 16.71 10.05 19.37
C LEU A 125 16.16 8.63 19.20
N ALA A 126 15.12 8.44 18.40
CA ALA A 126 14.64 7.12 18.00
C ALA A 126 15.72 6.32 17.24
N THR A 127 16.47 6.98 16.36
CA THR A 127 17.62 6.37 15.68
C THR A 127 18.70 5.92 16.66
N LEU A 128 19.00 6.75 17.66
CA LEU A 128 19.97 6.45 18.71
C LEU A 128 19.41 5.51 19.79
N ARG A 129 18.11 5.16 19.73
CA ARG A 129 17.38 4.36 20.73
C ARG A 129 17.45 4.92 22.14
N VAL A 130 17.41 6.24 22.24
CA VAL A 130 17.41 6.97 23.52
C VAL A 130 16.14 7.78 23.57
N ASP A 131 15.28 7.58 24.57
CA ASP A 131 14.17 8.50 24.86
C ASP A 131 14.24 9.00 26.30
N LEU A 132 14.15 10.30 26.46
CA LEU A 132 14.07 10.96 27.76
C LEU A 132 12.61 11.06 28.23
N ARG A 133 11.64 10.82 27.34
CA ARG A 133 10.20 10.88 27.59
C ARG A 133 9.49 9.78 26.80
N PRO A 134 9.65 8.50 27.21
CA PRO A 134 9.08 7.36 26.50
C PRO A 134 7.55 7.41 26.43
N GLN A 135 6.97 6.64 25.52
CA GLN A 135 5.52 6.39 25.45
C GLN A 135 4.65 7.64 25.24
N LYS A 136 5.08 8.54 24.35
CA LYS A 136 4.33 9.77 24.00
C LYS A 136 2.97 9.45 23.39
N THR A 137 1.94 10.22 23.75
CA THR A 137 0.55 10.07 23.26
C THR A 137 -0.08 11.40 22.83
N ASP A 138 0.66 12.51 22.95
CA ASP A 138 0.27 13.83 22.44
C ASP A 138 0.50 13.95 20.94
N ARG A 139 1.44 13.18 20.39
CA ARG A 139 1.79 13.11 18.97
C ARG A 139 2.39 11.75 18.63
N PHE A 140 2.35 11.38 17.35
CA PHE A 140 2.98 10.16 16.86
C PHE A 140 3.70 10.41 15.54
N TRP A 141 4.84 9.75 15.33
CA TRP A 141 5.32 9.45 13.99
C TRP A 141 4.84 8.06 13.55
N CYS A 142 4.99 7.74 12.27
CA CYS A 142 4.34 6.60 11.62
C CYS A 142 4.45 5.27 12.40
N SER A 143 5.66 4.82 12.70
CA SER A 143 5.90 3.55 13.39
C SER A 143 5.58 3.57 14.87
N ALA A 144 5.72 4.72 15.56
CA ALA A 144 5.27 4.85 16.93
C ALA A 144 3.76 4.69 17.07
N PHE A 145 3.01 5.24 16.12
CA PHE A 145 1.55 5.07 16.12
C PHE A 145 1.15 3.60 16.02
N ILE A 146 1.78 2.86 15.12
CA ILE A 146 1.50 1.43 14.96
C ILE A 146 1.95 0.62 16.18
N ALA A 147 3.14 0.91 16.73
CA ALA A 147 3.60 0.28 17.95
C ALA A 147 2.69 0.58 19.15
N TYR A 148 2.16 1.81 19.26
CA TYR A 148 1.14 2.16 20.25
C TYR A 148 -0.10 1.26 20.13
N ILE A 149 -0.67 1.13 18.92
CA ILE A 149 -1.82 0.23 18.67
C ILE A 149 -1.47 -1.19 19.17
N PHE A 150 -0.31 -1.71 18.79
CA PHE A 150 0.09 -3.08 19.14
C PHE A 150 0.31 -3.27 20.64
N THR A 151 0.76 -2.25 21.36
CA THR A 151 0.78 -2.24 22.82
C THR A 151 -0.64 -2.27 23.39
N GLN A 152 -1.54 -1.40 22.91
CA GLN A 152 -2.93 -1.32 23.42
C GLN A 152 -3.72 -2.62 23.23
N ILE A 153 -3.47 -3.35 22.14
CA ILE A 153 -4.11 -4.65 21.88
C ILE A 153 -3.35 -5.85 22.48
N GLY A 154 -2.26 -5.59 23.20
CA GLY A 154 -1.49 -6.62 23.92
C GLY A 154 -0.61 -7.51 23.02
N TRP A 155 -0.29 -7.09 21.80
CA TRP A 155 0.65 -7.79 20.93
C TRP A 155 2.11 -7.45 21.25
N LEU A 156 2.35 -6.25 21.78
CA LEU A 156 3.63 -5.82 22.35
C LEU A 156 3.55 -5.75 23.88
N ASP A 157 4.71 -5.64 24.53
CA ASP A 157 4.76 -5.42 25.97
C ASP A 157 4.22 -4.05 26.35
N ASN A 158 3.54 -3.94 27.49
CA ASN A 158 2.98 -2.66 27.95
C ASN A 158 4.07 -1.63 28.27
N ASN A 159 5.29 -2.08 28.53
CA ASN A 159 6.47 -1.23 28.74
C ASN A 159 7.24 -0.95 27.44
N THR A 160 6.73 -1.40 26.28
CA THR A 160 7.36 -1.08 24.99
C THR A 160 7.37 0.43 24.81
N ASP A 161 8.55 1.00 24.59
CA ASP A 161 8.65 2.40 24.23
C ASP A 161 8.37 2.56 22.73
N TRP A 162 7.11 2.82 22.39
CA TRP A 162 6.71 3.03 21.00
C TRP A 162 7.32 4.29 20.39
N SER A 163 7.73 5.28 21.19
CA SER A 163 8.25 6.56 20.68
C SER A 163 9.54 6.39 19.87
N ILE A 164 10.34 5.35 20.17
CA ILE A 164 11.60 5.06 19.47
C ILE A 164 11.51 3.95 18.43
N ILE A 165 10.33 3.36 18.22
CA ILE A 165 10.16 2.27 17.25
C ILE A 165 10.25 2.84 15.84
N ARG A 166 11.14 2.28 15.02
CA ARG A 166 11.36 2.68 13.63
C ARG A 166 10.54 1.79 12.68
N PRO A 167 10.25 2.23 11.44
CA PRO A 167 9.49 1.41 10.49
C PRO A 167 10.14 0.04 10.24
N CYS A 168 11.48 0.00 10.18
CA CYS A 168 12.23 -1.23 9.99
C CYS A 168 12.12 -2.20 11.17
N ASP A 169 11.89 -1.70 12.39
CA ASP A 169 11.78 -2.54 13.57
C ASP A 169 10.50 -3.40 13.52
N LEU A 170 9.50 -2.98 12.74
CA LEU A 170 8.25 -3.69 12.45
C LEU A 170 8.33 -4.61 11.20
N SER A 171 9.51 -4.78 10.61
CA SER A 171 9.74 -5.76 9.53
C SER A 171 9.92 -7.18 10.08
N SER A 172 9.88 -8.18 9.20
CA SER A 172 10.12 -9.58 9.57
C SER A 172 11.59 -9.91 9.84
N SER A 173 12.52 -9.08 9.38
CA SER A 173 13.96 -9.24 9.59
C SER A 173 14.45 -8.58 10.88
N SER A 174 13.64 -7.74 11.52
CA SER A 174 13.97 -7.10 12.79
C SER A 174 13.82 -8.05 13.97
N THR A 175 14.76 -7.96 14.91
CA THR A 175 14.71 -8.62 16.22
C THR A 175 14.53 -7.65 17.38
N TYR A 176 14.34 -6.35 17.10
CA TYR A 176 14.24 -5.33 18.14
C TYR A 176 12.93 -5.46 18.94
N ILE A 177 11.84 -5.75 18.23
CA ILE A 177 10.51 -5.88 18.82
C ILE A 177 10.27 -7.34 19.21
N SER A 178 9.95 -7.54 20.49
CA SER A 178 9.53 -8.84 21.01
C SER A 178 8.00 -8.95 20.97
N TRP A 179 7.50 -9.70 19.99
CA TRP A 179 6.07 -10.00 19.89
C TRP A 179 5.66 -11.00 20.96
N LYS A 180 4.56 -10.73 21.67
CA LYS A 180 4.03 -11.67 22.68
C LYS A 180 3.52 -12.98 22.08
N SER A 181 3.24 -13.01 20.77
CA SER A 181 2.87 -14.22 20.02
C SER A 181 3.31 -14.12 18.55
N LYS A 182 3.18 -15.20 17.77
CA LYS A 182 3.44 -15.18 16.31
C LYS A 182 2.30 -14.46 15.57
N VAL A 183 2.23 -13.14 15.74
CA VAL A 183 1.19 -12.27 15.18
C VAL A 183 1.33 -12.14 13.65
N TYR A 184 2.55 -11.99 13.14
CA TYR A 184 2.79 -11.66 11.73
C TYR A 184 3.54 -12.75 10.95
N GLY A 185 3.33 -12.76 9.63
CA GLY A 185 4.16 -13.46 8.65
C GLY A 185 5.43 -12.69 8.25
N GLY A 186 6.08 -13.17 7.19
CA GLY A 186 7.19 -12.49 6.52
C GLY A 186 6.73 -11.28 5.70
N ASP A 187 7.69 -10.49 5.23
CA ASP A 187 7.44 -9.30 4.39
C ASP A 187 7.22 -9.73 2.93
N MET A 188 6.01 -9.56 2.41
CA MET A 188 5.65 -9.97 1.05
C MET A 188 5.34 -8.75 0.17
N ARG A 189 6.00 -8.62 -0.98
CA ARG A 189 5.72 -7.50 -1.90
C ARG A 189 4.26 -7.52 -2.37
N TYR A 190 3.57 -6.38 -2.25
CA TYR A 190 2.17 -6.23 -2.61
C TYR A 190 1.99 -6.01 -4.12
N LYS A 191 1.83 -7.11 -4.87
CA LYS A 191 1.73 -7.08 -6.35
C LYS A 191 0.39 -6.60 -6.92
N LYS A 192 -0.61 -6.25 -6.09
CA LYS A 192 -1.96 -5.85 -6.60
C LYS A 192 -1.94 -4.49 -7.30
N PHE A 193 -1.09 -3.56 -6.85
CA PHE A 193 -0.97 -2.24 -7.47
C PHE A 193 -0.41 -2.31 -8.89
N GLU A 194 0.67 -3.07 -9.11
CA GLU A 194 1.26 -3.27 -10.43
C GLU A 194 0.19 -3.68 -11.45
N ARG A 195 -0.75 -4.55 -11.07
CA ARG A 195 -1.83 -5.04 -11.94
C ARG A 195 -2.84 -3.96 -12.36
N LEU A 196 -3.27 -3.08 -11.46
CA LEU A 196 -4.23 -2.03 -11.80
C LEU A 196 -3.57 -0.90 -12.62
N THR A 197 -2.33 -0.56 -12.29
CA THR A 197 -1.54 0.41 -13.06
C THR A 197 -1.21 -0.13 -14.45
N LEU A 198 -0.98 -1.45 -14.57
CA LEU A 198 -0.81 -2.13 -15.85
C LEU A 198 -2.09 -2.15 -16.69
N ILE A 199 -3.25 -2.43 -16.09
CA ILE A 199 -4.55 -2.32 -16.76
C ILE A 199 -4.73 -0.89 -17.30
N ALA A 200 -4.52 0.13 -16.46
CA ALA A 200 -4.69 1.52 -16.84
C ALA A 200 -3.71 1.93 -17.96
N SER A 201 -2.44 1.54 -17.83
CA SER A 201 -1.39 1.80 -18.82
C SER A 201 -1.67 1.08 -20.15
N LEU A 202 -2.16 -0.16 -20.10
CA LEU A 202 -2.58 -0.91 -21.28
C LEU A 202 -3.77 -0.23 -21.97
N LYS A 203 -4.78 0.21 -21.22
CA LYS A 203 -5.92 0.97 -21.76
C LYS A 203 -5.48 2.25 -22.46
N LEU A 204 -4.56 3.01 -21.85
CA LEU A 204 -3.99 4.23 -22.45
C LEU A 204 -3.23 3.90 -23.75
N LYS A 205 -2.44 2.83 -23.76
CA LYS A 205 -1.70 2.39 -24.95
C LYS A 205 -2.63 1.94 -26.08
N LEU A 206 -3.65 1.16 -25.77
CA LEU A 206 -4.68 0.73 -26.73
C LEU A 206 -5.40 1.94 -27.34
N ALA A 207 -5.79 2.91 -26.50
CA ALA A 207 -6.39 4.17 -26.96
C ALA A 207 -5.45 4.96 -27.87
N ALA A 208 -4.17 5.10 -27.50
CA ALA A 208 -3.15 5.79 -28.32
C ALA A 208 -2.91 5.11 -29.68
N LEU A 209 -3.08 3.79 -29.76
CA LEU A 209 -3.01 3.03 -31.01
C LEU A 209 -4.34 3.05 -31.78
N GLY A 210 -5.41 3.65 -31.24
CA GLY A 210 -6.76 3.61 -31.79
C GLY A 210 -7.30 2.18 -31.90
N ILE A 211 -7.05 1.36 -30.87
CA ILE A 211 -7.50 -0.03 -30.77
C ILE A 211 -8.65 -0.07 -29.77
N GLU A 212 -9.82 -0.48 -30.24
CA GLU A 212 -10.97 -0.72 -29.38
C GLU A 212 -10.74 -1.98 -28.53
N TYR A 213 -11.33 -2.01 -27.33
CA TYR A 213 -11.26 -3.17 -26.45
C TYR A 213 -12.55 -3.31 -25.64
N LYS A 214 -12.82 -4.53 -25.16
CA LYS A 214 -13.94 -4.82 -24.27
C LYS A 214 -13.42 -5.21 -22.90
N GLN A 215 -13.77 -4.44 -21.87
CA GLN A 215 -13.46 -4.81 -20.49
C GLN A 215 -14.41 -5.91 -20.02
N LYS A 216 -13.86 -7.03 -19.54
CA LYS A 216 -14.61 -8.19 -19.04
C LYS A 216 -14.71 -8.19 -17.52
N SER A 217 -13.65 -7.74 -16.84
CA SER A 217 -13.60 -7.53 -15.39
C SER A 217 -12.58 -6.42 -15.06
N ASP A 218 -12.36 -6.12 -13.77
CA ASP A 218 -11.32 -5.19 -13.33
C ASP A 218 -9.90 -5.63 -13.69
N SER A 219 -9.71 -6.91 -14.03
CA SER A 219 -8.42 -7.51 -14.35
C SER A 219 -8.35 -8.17 -15.73
N GLU A 220 -9.42 -8.07 -16.53
CA GLU A 220 -9.51 -8.76 -17.82
C GLU A 220 -9.99 -7.83 -18.93
N ILE A 221 -9.24 -7.81 -20.03
CA ILE A 221 -9.55 -7.06 -21.25
C ILE A 221 -9.50 -8.01 -22.44
N GLN A 222 -10.50 -7.89 -23.32
CA GLN A 222 -10.56 -8.57 -24.60
C GLN A 222 -10.26 -7.59 -25.72
N VAL A 223 -9.25 -7.88 -26.55
CA VAL A 223 -8.84 -7.03 -27.69
C VAL A 223 -9.12 -7.76 -29.00
N PRO A 224 -9.90 -7.19 -29.93
CA PRO A 224 -10.14 -7.78 -31.25
C PRO A 224 -8.87 -7.80 -32.10
N LEU A 225 -8.68 -8.90 -32.83
CA LEU A 225 -7.67 -9.08 -33.87
C LEU A 225 -8.36 -9.33 -35.22
N ASN A 226 -7.56 -9.38 -36.29
CA ASN A 226 -8.05 -9.70 -37.63
C ASN A 226 -8.64 -11.12 -37.73
N GLN A 227 -8.24 -12.03 -36.83
CA GLN A 227 -8.70 -13.43 -36.77
C GLN A 227 -8.95 -13.85 -35.32
N GLY A 228 -9.90 -13.20 -34.64
CA GLY A 228 -10.32 -13.56 -33.28
C GLY A 228 -10.05 -12.47 -32.26
N PHE A 229 -9.72 -12.86 -31.03
CA PHE A 229 -9.49 -11.92 -29.92
C PHE A 229 -8.31 -12.38 -29.07
N ILE A 230 -7.59 -11.44 -28.47
CA ILE A 230 -6.67 -11.73 -27.37
C ILE A 230 -7.42 -11.52 -26.06
N HIS A 231 -7.44 -12.55 -25.22
CA HIS A 231 -7.83 -12.42 -23.83
C HIS A 231 -6.59 -12.07 -23.00
N ILE A 232 -6.62 -10.89 -22.38
CA ILE A 232 -5.55 -10.40 -21.51
C ILE A 232 -6.08 -10.46 -20.09
N ASN A 233 -5.74 -11.52 -19.35
CA ASN A 233 -6.04 -11.65 -17.93
C ASN A 233 -4.80 -11.30 -17.09
N ILE A 234 -4.86 -10.14 -16.45
CA ILE A 234 -3.76 -9.58 -15.63
C ILE A 234 -3.78 -10.16 -14.20
N SER A 235 -4.85 -10.87 -13.80
CA SER A 235 -4.92 -11.54 -12.49
C SER A 235 -4.04 -12.79 -12.41
N GLU A 236 -3.80 -13.46 -13.54
CA GLU A 236 -2.98 -14.68 -13.65
C GLU A 236 -1.77 -14.54 -14.58
N PHE A 237 -1.68 -13.44 -15.36
CA PHE A 237 -0.70 -13.28 -16.46
C PHE A 237 -0.72 -14.47 -17.44
N ILE A 238 -1.88 -15.09 -17.61
CA ILE A 238 -2.12 -16.11 -18.62
C ILE A 238 -2.59 -15.40 -19.90
N PHE A 239 -1.86 -15.63 -20.98
CA PHE A 239 -2.23 -15.17 -22.32
C PHE A 239 -2.83 -16.36 -23.07
N GLU A 240 -4.14 -16.35 -23.22
CA GLU A 240 -4.84 -17.32 -24.07
C GLU A 240 -5.26 -16.64 -25.37
N THR A 241 -4.64 -17.06 -26.47
CA THR A 241 -5.11 -16.74 -27.81
C THR A 241 -6.19 -17.75 -28.18
N SER A 242 -7.44 -17.30 -28.24
CA SER A 242 -8.54 -18.10 -28.76
C SER A 242 -8.91 -17.61 -30.16
N VAL A 243 -8.79 -18.49 -31.15
CA VAL A 243 -9.34 -18.28 -32.49
C VAL A 243 -10.81 -18.68 -32.41
N VAL A 244 -11.72 -17.71 -32.52
CA VAL A 244 -13.16 -17.98 -32.55
C VAL A 244 -13.67 -17.67 -33.95
N ASP A 245 -14.23 -18.66 -34.63
CA ASP A 245 -14.73 -18.61 -36.02
C ASP A 245 -16.01 -17.76 -36.22
N THR A 246 -16.27 -16.75 -35.38
CA THR A 246 -17.39 -15.83 -35.59
C THR A 246 -16.91 -14.46 -36.05
N VAL A 247 -16.98 -14.25 -37.36
CA VAL A 247 -16.78 -12.96 -38.02
C VAL A 247 -17.93 -12.02 -37.63
N LYS A 248 -17.74 -11.24 -36.56
CA LYS A 248 -18.38 -9.93 -36.44
C LYS A 248 -17.41 -8.89 -37.01
N THR A 249 -17.89 -8.09 -37.94
CA THR A 249 -17.11 -7.06 -38.65
C THR A 249 -16.69 -5.95 -37.68
N TYR A 250 -15.53 -6.13 -37.05
CA TYR A 250 -14.80 -5.04 -36.40
C TYR A 250 -13.88 -4.37 -37.45
N PRO A 251 -13.59 -3.07 -37.33
CA PRO A 251 -12.64 -2.41 -38.22
C PRO A 251 -11.27 -3.10 -38.12
N ILE A 252 -10.75 -3.49 -39.28
CA ILE A 252 -9.54 -4.32 -39.44
C ILE A 252 -8.33 -3.60 -38.81
N MET A 253 -7.67 -4.23 -37.84
CA MET A 253 -6.47 -3.69 -37.23
C MET A 253 -5.27 -3.87 -38.16
N SER A 254 -4.52 -2.79 -38.42
CA SER A 254 -3.33 -2.89 -39.27
C SER A 254 -2.26 -3.78 -38.63
N PHE A 255 -1.49 -4.50 -39.47
CA PHE A 255 -0.43 -5.39 -39.03
C PHE A 255 0.62 -4.68 -38.14
N THR A 256 0.90 -3.40 -38.44
CA THR A 256 1.80 -2.55 -37.63
C THR A 256 1.27 -2.34 -36.21
N LYS A 257 -0.04 -2.11 -36.04
CA LYS A 257 -0.66 -1.94 -34.72
C LYS A 257 -0.64 -3.24 -33.92
N GLN A 258 -0.88 -4.38 -34.58
CA GLN A 258 -0.76 -5.71 -33.97
C GLN A 258 0.65 -5.97 -33.43
N LYS A 259 1.68 -5.75 -34.26
CA LYS A 259 3.08 -5.96 -33.85
C LYS A 259 3.48 -5.05 -32.69
N SER A 260 3.03 -3.78 -32.68
CA SER A 260 3.29 -2.85 -31.58
C SER A 260 2.60 -3.26 -30.29
N LEU A 261 1.37 -3.78 -30.36
CA LEU A 261 0.63 -4.25 -29.19
C LEU A 261 1.30 -5.50 -28.59
N VAL A 262 1.64 -6.48 -29.43
CA VAL A 262 2.33 -7.71 -28.98
C VAL A 262 3.66 -7.38 -28.31
N LYS A 263 4.48 -6.50 -28.91
CA LYS A 263 5.73 -6.06 -28.31
C LYS A 263 5.52 -5.43 -26.92
N TYR A 264 4.58 -4.50 -26.81
CA TYR A 264 4.26 -3.85 -25.54
C TYR A 264 3.80 -4.83 -24.46
N ILE A 265 3.00 -5.82 -24.83
CA ILE A 265 2.55 -6.89 -23.94
C ILE A 265 3.74 -7.75 -23.46
N LEU A 266 4.69 -8.07 -24.34
CA LEU A 266 5.91 -8.81 -23.98
C LEU A 266 6.82 -7.99 -23.05
N ASP A 267 7.02 -6.70 -23.34
CA ASP A 267 7.81 -5.80 -22.49
C ASP A 267 7.20 -5.71 -21.07
N ILE A 268 5.87 -5.64 -20.98
CA ILE A 268 5.13 -5.72 -19.71
C ILE A 268 5.42 -7.03 -18.99
N ARG A 269 5.33 -8.17 -19.70
CA ARG A 269 5.55 -9.50 -19.11
C ARG A 269 6.96 -9.65 -18.55
N GLU A 270 7.97 -9.15 -19.25
CA GLU A 270 9.36 -9.18 -18.80
C GLU A 270 9.58 -8.30 -17.57
N SER A 271 8.98 -7.10 -17.52
CA SER A 271 9.13 -6.18 -16.38
C SER A 271 8.58 -6.70 -15.04
N ILE A 272 7.74 -7.75 -15.08
CA ILE A 272 7.01 -8.29 -13.92
C ILE A 272 7.58 -9.62 -13.43
N ASN A 273 8.31 -10.35 -14.30
CA ASN A 273 8.98 -11.60 -13.96
C ASN A 273 10.38 -11.39 -13.34
N VAL A 274 10.71 -10.16 -12.97
CA VAL A 274 11.90 -9.74 -12.20
C VAL A 274 11.49 -9.34 -10.79
#